data_AF-A0A150G898-F1
#
_entry.id   AF-A0A150G898-F1
#
_cell.length_a   1.000
_cell.length_b   1.000
_cell.length_c   1.000
_cell.angle_alpha   90.00
_cell.angle_beta   90.00
_cell.angle_gamma   90.00
#
_symmetry.space_group_name_H-M   'P 1'
#
loop_
_entity.id
_entity.type
_entity.pdbx_description
1 polymer ?
#
loop_
_entity_poly.entity_id
_entity_poly.type
_entity_poly.pdbx_seq_one_letter_code
_entity_poly.pdbx_strand_id
1 'polypeptide(L)'
;MRANQLHGGSSSSSSSSRAAAAARRSSVGEEAHAAPDAAADDDDGPAADMPAPAMPVLRVPLGGAEEVPSALAAILFAYTGRVAAGNVRGTLELYRQGQYLQVEGCGEACCDAIVGMLAAGTSSAGSGGSGSGSSDRSHPAVLELYECMDLWPDPALEPAFTSVLSAAGARLVAHFGDALAALNKPELRRQLLALPAEGLEALLESDDFGTDVEDSVLLLLATWVQRNGDTAGVEAIERLCRLVRLLQLSPDFAAVMLPALACARLAAQGAGGGGSYKRRGVRSARQRRAAAGGGRAAGGWFPISFSDSALLVSCAVAGARSNDSRRFLLEAASMTESRDLRDPWYSDTPRRQATGQPPGAMHASAVRPMAGAEGEAGGPRPGSVHLPGWSGQLQLPQLGPTFEWYISQETLELELWALQPGEPANMFAVTDSGLIGISARGFQWTPSIIYEHGAKAADVFLRCDLPEEYGVVEAALGGKLDALMRIGGARLEVDRWRGDGAREVACSLTHGGRTFIAIQGGRGRCGALPLGRTAGEPDGGSSSSGGGSGGGGGGGGGGGSGDSGGGSGGSGGHARGGSGGRARGSLLRPWAEYLHDGRITGRLVLLPPDKQ
;
A
#
# COMPACT_ATOMS: atom_id res chain seq x y z
N MET A 1 1.99 59.90 -34.27
CA MET A 1 2.58 58.80 -35.06
C MET A 1 1.94 57.51 -34.55
N ARG A 2 0.84 57.00 -35.13
CA ARG A 2 0.79 55.89 -36.13
C ARG A 2 1.89 54.82 -35.88
N ALA A 3 1.65 53.52 -35.71
CA ALA A 3 0.46 52.68 -35.90
C ALA A 3 0.65 51.26 -35.28
N ASN A 4 -0.48 50.58 -35.07
CA ASN A 4 -0.76 49.13 -35.15
C ASN A 4 -0.06 48.12 -34.22
N GLN A 5 -0.84 47.50 -33.32
CA GLN A 5 -0.84 46.04 -33.11
C GLN A 5 -2.27 45.53 -32.85
N LEU A 6 -2.49 44.30 -33.32
CA LEU A 6 -3.75 43.69 -33.72
C LEU A 6 -4.55 43.10 -32.54
N HIS A 7 -5.88 43.30 -32.60
CA HIS A 7 -6.86 42.46 -31.92
C HIS A 7 -7.04 41.15 -32.70
N GLY A 8 -7.08 40.04 -31.97
CA GLY A 8 -7.43 38.72 -32.49
C GLY A 8 -7.92 37.82 -31.37
N GLY A 9 -9.16 38.02 -30.94
CA GLY A 9 -9.89 37.04 -30.13
C GLY A 9 -10.37 35.89 -31.01
N SER A 10 -10.34 34.67 -30.48
CA SER A 10 -11.16 33.55 -30.94
C SER A 10 -11.19 32.48 -29.84
N SER A 11 -12.22 32.58 -29.02
CA SER A 11 -12.77 31.53 -28.19
C SER A 11 -13.31 30.41 -29.08
N SER A 12 -12.94 29.16 -28.83
CA SER A 12 -13.67 27.99 -29.32
C SER A 12 -13.63 26.88 -28.28
N SER A 13 -14.69 26.82 -27.48
CA SER A 13 -15.10 25.69 -26.68
C SER A 13 -15.55 24.56 -27.62
N SER A 14 -14.90 23.40 -27.51
CA SER A 14 -15.34 22.17 -28.18
C SER A 14 -15.67 21.12 -27.13
N SER A 15 -16.90 21.21 -26.62
CA SER A 15 -17.61 20.11 -25.99
C SER A 15 -18.07 19.16 -27.11
N SER A 16 -17.56 17.94 -27.11
CA SER A 16 -18.07 16.86 -27.98
C SER A 16 -18.34 15.63 -27.13
N SER A 17 -19.63 15.48 -26.87
CA SER A 17 -20.32 14.34 -26.32
C SER A 17 -20.08 13.08 -27.15
N ARG A 18 -19.87 11.95 -26.46
CA ARG A 18 -19.95 10.61 -27.03
C ARG A 18 -21.05 9.84 -26.32
N ALA A 19 -22.23 9.83 -26.93
CA ALA A 19 -23.26 8.81 -26.75
C ALA A 19 -23.54 8.21 -28.12
N ALA A 20 -23.27 6.91 -28.30
CA ALA A 20 -23.66 6.17 -29.48
C ALA A 20 -23.71 4.66 -29.22
N ALA A 21 -24.92 4.12 -29.15
CA ALA A 21 -25.39 2.81 -29.67
C ALA A 21 -26.64 2.40 -28.86
N ALA A 22 -27.79 2.00 -29.40
CA ALA A 22 -28.13 1.61 -30.76
C ALA A 22 -29.62 1.85 -31.01
N ALA A 23 -29.94 2.40 -32.19
CA ALA A 23 -31.29 2.46 -32.72
C ALA A 23 -31.65 1.11 -33.37
N ARG A 24 -32.80 0.55 -33.02
CA ARG A 24 -33.58 -0.33 -33.89
C ARG A 24 -34.87 0.38 -34.29
N ARG A 25 -34.97 0.66 -35.58
CA ARG A 25 -36.18 1.13 -36.26
C ARG A 25 -37.26 0.05 -36.21
N SER A 26 -38.49 0.45 -35.89
CA SER A 26 -39.68 -0.11 -36.52
C SER A 26 -40.70 1.00 -36.67
N SER A 27 -41.36 0.98 -37.82
CA SER A 27 -42.07 2.09 -38.44
C SER A 27 -43.54 1.76 -38.63
N VAL A 28 -44.37 2.82 -38.68
CA VAL A 28 -45.68 2.94 -39.33
C VAL A 28 -46.90 2.39 -38.56
N GLY A 29 -47.88 3.27 -38.38
CA GLY A 29 -49.25 2.98 -37.93
C GLY A 29 -50.01 4.26 -37.58
N GLU A 30 -50.45 4.98 -38.61
CA GLU A 30 -51.21 6.24 -38.58
C GLU A 30 -52.73 5.95 -38.58
N GLU A 31 -53.52 6.93 -38.10
CA GLU A 31 -54.99 7.13 -38.22
C GLU A 31 -55.98 6.27 -37.40
N ALA A 32 -56.78 6.92 -36.54
CA ALA A 32 -58.17 7.31 -36.89
C ALA A 32 -58.94 7.91 -35.69
N HIS A 33 -59.65 9.00 -35.97
CA HIS A 33 -60.70 9.62 -35.15
C HIS A 33 -61.86 8.67 -34.84
N ALA A 34 -62.45 8.76 -33.64
CA ALA A 34 -63.90 8.68 -33.45
C ALA A 34 -64.34 9.23 -32.07
N ALA A 35 -65.27 10.18 -32.08
CA ALA A 35 -66.16 10.48 -30.96
C ALA A 35 -67.27 9.41 -30.88
N PRO A 36 -67.92 9.24 -29.72
CA PRO A 36 -69.37 9.50 -29.67
C PRO A 36 -69.75 10.22 -28.36
N ASP A 37 -70.59 11.24 -28.41
CA ASP A 37 -72.06 11.21 -28.52
C ASP A 37 -72.76 10.81 -27.22
N ALA A 38 -73.62 11.73 -26.78
CA ALA A 38 -74.31 11.74 -25.51
C ALA A 38 -75.59 10.89 -25.57
N ALA A 39 -75.87 10.16 -24.49
CA ALA A 39 -77.22 9.72 -24.16
C ALA A 39 -77.43 9.87 -22.65
N ALA A 40 -78.47 10.63 -22.32
CA ALA A 40 -79.03 10.75 -20.99
C ALA A 40 -79.85 9.49 -20.67
N ASP A 41 -79.71 8.98 -19.45
CA ASP A 41 -80.72 8.15 -18.81
C ASP A 41 -80.78 8.57 -17.33
N ASP A 42 -81.96 9.09 -16.96
CA ASP A 42 -82.40 9.33 -15.60
C ASP A 42 -82.79 7.98 -14.98
N ASP A 43 -82.09 7.56 -13.92
CA ASP A 43 -82.60 6.51 -13.03
C ASP A 43 -82.35 6.88 -11.57
N ASP A 44 -83.43 6.88 -10.81
CA ASP A 44 -83.59 7.51 -9.50
C ASP A 44 -83.62 6.42 -8.41
N GLY A 45 -82.56 6.37 -7.58
CA GLY A 45 -82.52 5.71 -6.27
C GLY A 45 -81.61 4.47 -6.15
N PRO A 46 -81.41 3.91 -4.93
CA PRO A 46 -81.42 4.49 -3.59
C PRO A 46 -79.99 4.58 -3.00
N ALA A 47 -79.75 5.58 -2.14
CA ALA A 47 -78.58 5.77 -1.25
C ALA A 47 -77.48 4.67 -1.28
N ALA A 48 -76.62 4.70 -2.30
CA ALA A 48 -75.46 3.83 -2.42
C ALA A 48 -74.29 4.36 -1.59
N ASP A 49 -73.62 3.45 -0.89
CA ASP A 49 -72.36 3.62 -0.17
C ASP A 49 -71.48 4.72 -0.77
N MET A 50 -71.21 5.77 0.00
CA MET A 50 -70.20 6.77 -0.35
C MET A 50 -68.86 6.02 -0.53
N PRO A 51 -68.30 5.95 -1.75
CA PRO A 51 -67.05 5.23 -1.98
C PRO A 51 -65.99 5.88 -1.10
N ALA A 52 -65.38 5.06 -0.23
CA ALA A 52 -64.25 5.50 0.58
C ALA A 52 -63.26 6.25 -0.32
N PRO A 53 -62.72 7.40 0.10
CA PRO A 53 -61.86 8.22 -0.74
C PRO A 53 -60.72 7.34 -1.26
N ALA A 54 -60.69 7.14 -2.59
CA ALA A 54 -59.69 6.32 -3.23
C ALA A 54 -58.31 6.89 -2.89
N MET A 55 -57.47 6.11 -2.23
CA MET A 55 -56.12 6.57 -1.88
C MET A 55 -55.35 6.92 -3.16
N PRO A 56 -54.60 8.04 -3.16
CA PRO A 56 -53.82 8.42 -4.32
C PRO A 56 -52.80 7.32 -4.66
N VAL A 57 -52.78 6.90 -5.93
CA VAL A 57 -51.86 5.88 -6.44
C VAL A 57 -50.65 6.59 -7.05
N LEU A 58 -49.51 6.55 -6.36
CA LEU A 58 -48.24 7.03 -6.89
C LEU A 58 -47.63 5.97 -7.81
N ARG A 59 -47.29 6.35 -9.05
CA ARG A 59 -46.58 5.50 -10.00
C ARG A 59 -45.18 6.05 -10.24
N VAL A 60 -44.17 5.30 -9.83
CA VAL A 60 -42.76 5.65 -9.99
C VAL A 60 -42.17 4.76 -11.08
N PRO A 61 -41.67 5.31 -12.20
CA PRO A 61 -40.94 4.53 -13.18
C PRO A 61 -39.55 4.20 -12.62
N LEU A 62 -39.18 2.92 -12.65
CA LEU A 62 -37.89 2.42 -12.19
C LEU A 62 -37.08 1.88 -13.36
N GLY A 63 -35.75 1.94 -13.26
CA GLY A 63 -34.83 1.39 -14.26
C GLY A 63 -34.84 -0.14 -14.30
N GLY A 64 -35.18 -0.78 -13.17
CA GLY A 64 -35.21 -2.23 -13.02
C GLY A 64 -35.79 -2.66 -11.68
N ALA A 65 -35.88 -3.98 -11.47
CA ALA A 65 -36.43 -4.56 -10.24
C ALA A 65 -35.52 -4.36 -9.03
N GLU A 66 -34.22 -4.16 -9.26
CA GLU A 66 -33.18 -3.89 -8.27
C GLU A 66 -33.34 -2.52 -7.60
N GLU A 67 -33.99 -1.55 -8.25
CA GLU A 67 -34.23 -0.22 -7.68
C GLU A 67 -35.45 -0.18 -6.73
N VAL A 68 -36.29 -1.22 -6.74
CA VAL A 68 -37.52 -1.29 -5.95
C VAL A 68 -37.29 -1.09 -4.45
N PRO A 69 -36.31 -1.77 -3.81
CA PRO A 69 -36.07 -1.57 -2.37
C PRO A 69 -35.69 -0.13 -2.03
N SER A 70 -34.85 0.50 -2.84
CA SER A 70 -34.35 1.86 -2.63
C SER A 70 -35.42 2.91 -2.89
N ALA A 71 -36.30 2.69 -3.88
CA ALA A 71 -37.46 3.54 -4.13
C ALA A 71 -38.49 3.44 -2.99
N LEU A 72 -38.76 2.22 -2.50
CA LEU A 72 -39.64 2.03 -1.34
C LEU A 72 -39.06 2.68 -0.08
N ALA A 73 -37.75 2.59 0.13
CA ALA A 73 -37.07 3.25 1.23
C ALA A 73 -37.16 4.79 1.13
N ALA A 74 -37.08 5.36 -0.08
CA ALA A 74 -37.23 6.81 -0.30
C ALA A 74 -38.66 7.27 -0.01
N ILE A 75 -39.66 6.50 -0.44
CA ILE A 75 -41.07 6.77 -0.11
C ILE A 75 -41.27 6.67 1.41
N LEU A 76 -40.73 5.62 2.06
CA LEU A 76 -40.82 5.47 3.51
C LEU A 76 -40.12 6.63 4.24
N PHE A 77 -38.99 7.12 3.75
CA PHE A 77 -38.34 8.32 4.27
C PHE A 77 -39.26 9.54 4.18
N ALA A 78 -39.95 9.76 3.05
CA ALA A 78 -40.90 10.86 2.90
C ALA A 78 -42.02 10.85 3.96
N TYR A 79 -42.43 9.66 4.44
CA TYR A 79 -43.42 9.51 5.50
C TYR A 79 -42.84 9.58 6.93
N THR A 80 -41.59 9.16 7.13
CA THR A 80 -41.04 8.91 8.47
C THR A 80 -39.87 9.80 8.87
N GLY A 81 -39.23 10.46 7.90
CA GLY A 81 -37.98 11.21 8.06
C GLY A 81 -36.78 10.34 8.47
N ARG A 82 -36.83 9.00 8.28
CA ARG A 82 -35.77 8.07 8.72
C ARG A 82 -35.18 7.27 7.58
N VAL A 83 -33.85 7.20 7.53
CA VAL A 83 -33.08 6.39 6.58
C VAL A 83 -33.15 4.93 7.00
N ALA A 84 -33.74 4.07 6.16
CA ALA A 84 -33.98 2.65 6.43
C ALA A 84 -32.98 1.72 5.71
N ALA A 85 -31.73 2.15 5.55
CA ALA A 85 -30.67 1.36 4.93
C ALA A 85 -29.66 0.89 5.98
N GLY A 86 -29.25 -0.39 5.89
CA GLY A 86 -28.33 -1.02 6.85
C GLY A 86 -26.85 -0.99 6.44
N ASN A 87 -26.54 -0.50 5.24
CA ASN A 87 -25.19 -0.46 4.68
C ASN A 87 -24.98 0.78 3.80
N VAL A 88 -23.73 1.00 3.39
CA VAL A 88 -23.34 2.20 2.63
C VAL A 88 -23.99 2.19 1.25
N ARG A 89 -23.95 1.05 0.55
CA ARG A 89 -24.52 0.92 -0.78
C ARG A 89 -26.02 1.24 -0.83
N GLY A 90 -26.82 0.62 0.04
CA GLY A 90 -28.26 0.85 0.11
C GLY A 90 -28.60 2.29 0.49
N THR A 91 -27.73 2.95 1.26
CA THR A 91 -27.91 4.37 1.59
C THR A 91 -27.61 5.29 0.40
N LEU A 92 -26.62 4.96 -0.44
CA LEU A 92 -26.35 5.68 -1.70
C LEU A 92 -27.46 5.46 -2.73
N GLU A 93 -27.98 4.24 -2.84
CA GLU A 93 -29.11 3.95 -3.73
C GLU A 93 -30.37 4.70 -3.28
N LEU A 94 -30.64 4.73 -1.96
CA LEU A 94 -31.69 5.55 -1.36
C LEU A 94 -31.49 7.05 -1.64
N TYR A 95 -30.26 7.55 -1.49
CA TYR A 95 -29.91 8.94 -1.82
C TYR A 95 -30.29 9.27 -3.27
N ARG A 96 -29.88 8.43 -4.22
CA ARG A 96 -30.16 8.61 -5.66
C ARG A 96 -31.67 8.57 -5.95
N GLN A 97 -32.40 7.64 -5.33
CA GLN A 97 -33.86 7.56 -5.51
C GLN A 97 -34.59 8.74 -4.83
N GLY A 98 -34.09 9.21 -3.69
CA GLY A 98 -34.59 10.41 -3.02
C GLY A 98 -34.44 11.66 -3.87
N GLN A 99 -33.29 11.84 -4.54
CA GLN A 99 -33.08 12.92 -5.51
C GLN A 99 -34.02 12.80 -6.72
N TYR A 100 -34.15 11.59 -7.29
CA TYR A 100 -35.02 11.34 -8.43
C TYR A 100 -36.49 11.68 -8.12
N LEU A 101 -36.96 11.31 -6.94
CA LEU A 101 -38.30 11.59 -6.43
C LEU A 101 -38.47 12.99 -5.85
N GLN A 102 -37.39 13.78 -5.78
CA GLN A 102 -37.36 15.13 -5.18
C GLN A 102 -37.86 15.16 -3.72
N VAL A 103 -37.48 14.14 -2.94
CA VAL A 103 -37.82 14.07 -1.51
C VAL A 103 -36.89 15.01 -0.72
N GLU A 104 -37.44 16.13 -0.26
CA GLU A 104 -36.72 17.15 0.49
C GLU A 104 -36.06 16.56 1.76
N GLY A 105 -34.80 16.94 2.02
CA GLY A 105 -34.02 16.48 3.17
C GLY A 105 -33.50 15.04 3.10
N CYS A 106 -33.94 14.23 2.12
CA CYS A 106 -33.48 12.83 1.99
C CYS A 106 -31.97 12.73 1.74
N GLY A 107 -31.43 13.61 0.90
CA GLY A 107 -30.01 13.62 0.56
C GLY A 107 -29.10 13.89 1.77
N GLU A 108 -29.41 14.93 2.55
CA GLU A 108 -28.68 15.29 3.77
C GLU A 108 -28.75 14.17 4.82
N ALA A 109 -29.95 13.62 5.07
CA ALA A 109 -30.12 12.52 6.02
C ALA A 109 -29.35 11.25 5.61
N CYS A 110 -29.25 10.96 4.30
CA CYS A 110 -28.44 9.86 3.80
C CYS A 110 -26.94 10.12 3.97
N CYS A 111 -26.46 11.34 3.72
CA CYS A 111 -25.07 11.72 3.99
C CYS A 111 -24.73 11.54 5.49
N ASP A 112 -25.59 12.03 6.39
CA ASP A 112 -25.41 11.86 7.84
C ASP A 112 -25.39 10.39 8.25
N ALA A 113 -26.28 9.58 7.68
CA ALA A 113 -26.30 8.14 7.92
C ALA A 113 -25.00 7.47 7.46
N ILE A 114 -24.45 7.84 6.30
CA ILE A 114 -23.16 7.33 5.81
C ILE A 114 -22.03 7.73 6.74
N VAL A 115 -21.96 9.00 7.17
CA VAL A 115 -20.97 9.47 8.15
C VAL A 115 -21.08 8.69 9.47
N GLY A 116 -22.31 8.41 9.93
CA GLY A 116 -22.57 7.57 11.09
C GLY A 116 -22.06 6.15 10.95
N MET A 117 -22.28 5.51 9.78
CA MET A 117 -21.76 4.16 9.48
C MET A 117 -20.23 4.12 9.43
N LEU A 118 -19.61 5.13 8.79
CA LEU A 118 -18.17 5.31 8.76
C LEU A 118 -17.58 5.48 10.16
N ALA A 119 -18.31 6.14 11.06
CA ALA A 119 -17.91 6.32 12.45
C ALA A 119 -18.03 5.06 13.31
N ALA A 120 -19.08 4.27 13.10
CA ALA A 120 -19.33 3.04 13.86
C ALA A 120 -18.30 1.93 13.59
N GLY A 121 -17.74 1.87 12.38
CA GLY A 121 -16.79 0.83 11.95
C GLY A 121 -15.52 0.71 12.81
N THR A 122 -15.13 1.74 13.56
CA THR A 122 -13.91 1.70 14.38
C THR A 122 -14.02 0.93 15.70
N SER A 123 -15.23 0.65 16.18
CA SER A 123 -15.40 0.11 17.54
C SER A 123 -15.22 -1.41 17.65
N SER A 124 -15.15 -2.15 16.54
CA SER A 124 -15.13 -3.63 16.55
C SER A 124 -13.76 -4.28 16.71
N ALA A 125 -12.66 -3.53 16.67
CA ALA A 125 -11.31 -4.11 16.64
C ALA A 125 -10.77 -4.63 18.00
N GLY A 126 -11.54 -4.48 19.10
CA GLY A 126 -11.00 -4.64 20.46
C GLY A 126 -11.50 -5.80 21.33
N SER A 127 -12.50 -6.60 20.90
CA SER A 127 -13.12 -7.59 21.80
C SER A 127 -12.79 -9.02 21.36
N GLY A 128 -11.83 -9.65 22.03
CA GLY A 128 -11.39 -11.04 21.84
C GLY A 128 -12.41 -12.10 22.24
N GLY A 129 -13.67 -11.94 21.84
CA GLY A 129 -14.74 -12.91 22.02
C GLY A 129 -14.56 -14.10 21.08
N SER A 130 -14.03 -15.19 21.61
CA SER A 130 -13.96 -16.50 20.95
C SER A 130 -15.38 -17.05 20.72
N GLY A 131 -16.05 -16.61 19.66
CA GLY A 131 -17.43 -16.98 19.32
C GLY A 131 -17.52 -17.50 17.89
N SER A 132 -17.47 -18.82 17.75
CA SER A 132 -17.57 -19.59 16.52
C SER A 132 -18.81 -19.25 15.68
N GLY A 133 -18.63 -18.94 14.39
CA GLY A 133 -19.52 -19.54 13.38
C GLY A 133 -20.03 -18.73 12.18
N SER A 134 -19.79 -17.43 12.05
CA SER A 134 -20.12 -16.73 10.79
C SER A 134 -18.98 -15.82 10.38
N SER A 135 -18.12 -16.34 9.51
CA SER A 135 -16.99 -15.65 8.87
C SER A 135 -17.46 -14.62 7.84
N ASP A 136 -18.57 -13.93 8.10
CA ASP A 136 -18.97 -12.79 7.30
C ASP A 136 -18.01 -11.67 7.67
N ARG A 137 -16.87 -11.64 6.97
CA ARG A 137 -15.83 -10.64 7.11
C ARG A 137 -16.46 -9.32 6.67
N SER A 138 -17.14 -8.66 7.60
CA SER A 138 -17.75 -7.36 7.36
C SER A 138 -16.69 -6.44 6.77
N HIS A 139 -16.86 -6.12 5.49
CA HIS A 139 -15.97 -5.23 4.79
C HIS A 139 -16.03 -3.87 5.50
N PRO A 140 -14.90 -3.20 5.80
CA PRO A 140 -14.94 -1.88 6.39
C PRO A 140 -15.85 -0.96 5.56
N ALA A 141 -16.81 -0.28 6.18
CA ALA A 141 -17.77 0.59 5.50
C ALA A 141 -17.10 1.62 4.57
N VAL A 142 -15.90 2.06 4.93
CA VAL A 142 -15.10 2.96 4.09
C VAL A 142 -14.68 2.31 2.77
N LEU A 143 -14.31 1.04 2.75
CA LEU A 143 -13.95 0.35 1.51
C LEU A 143 -15.20 0.08 0.66
N GLU A 144 -16.33 -0.29 1.28
CA GLU A 144 -17.62 -0.42 0.59
C GLU A 144 -18.04 0.90 -0.11
N LEU A 145 -17.78 2.05 0.54
CA LEU A 145 -18.06 3.36 -0.05
C LEU A 145 -17.30 3.57 -1.37
N TYR A 146 -16.01 3.25 -1.41
CA TYR A 146 -15.17 3.36 -2.61
C TYR A 146 -15.48 2.28 -3.66
N GLU A 147 -16.04 1.13 -3.27
CA GLU A 147 -16.55 0.15 -4.22
C GLU A 147 -17.82 0.63 -4.94
N CYS A 148 -18.59 1.54 -4.33
CA CYS A 148 -19.85 2.08 -4.85
C CYS A 148 -19.71 3.46 -5.51
N MET A 149 -18.54 3.75 -6.10
CA MET A 149 -18.24 5.06 -6.70
C MET A 149 -19.17 5.46 -7.85
N ASP A 150 -19.73 4.49 -8.57
CA ASP A 150 -20.71 4.71 -9.64
C ASP A 150 -22.05 5.27 -9.12
N LEU A 151 -22.30 5.16 -7.82
CA LEU A 151 -23.49 5.67 -7.14
C LEU A 151 -23.26 7.03 -6.48
N TRP A 152 -22.04 7.58 -6.50
CA TRP A 152 -21.74 8.85 -5.84
C TRP A 152 -22.40 10.01 -6.58
N PRO A 153 -23.01 10.97 -5.85
CA PRO A 153 -23.42 12.23 -6.45
C PRO A 153 -22.20 13.02 -6.91
N ASP A 154 -22.40 13.90 -7.89
CA ASP A 154 -21.37 14.86 -8.28
C ASP A 154 -21.10 15.83 -7.12
N PRO A 155 -19.89 15.81 -6.50
CA PRO A 155 -19.58 16.66 -5.35
C PRO A 155 -19.59 18.16 -5.70
N ALA A 156 -19.48 18.52 -6.99
CA ALA A 156 -19.62 19.92 -7.41
C ALA A 156 -21.07 20.40 -7.38
N LEU A 157 -22.04 19.49 -7.55
CA LEU A 157 -23.46 19.79 -7.50
C LEU A 157 -24.02 19.62 -6.07
N GLU A 158 -23.46 18.68 -5.31
CA GLU A 158 -23.99 18.25 -4.01
C GLU A 158 -22.93 18.43 -2.90
N PRO A 159 -22.75 19.67 -2.39
CA PRO A 159 -21.69 19.98 -1.43
C PRO A 159 -21.81 19.20 -0.12
N ALA A 160 -23.02 18.78 0.27
CA ALA A 160 -23.26 17.93 1.44
C ALA A 160 -22.44 16.64 1.39
N PHE A 161 -22.24 16.06 0.20
CA PHE A 161 -21.46 14.84 0.02
C PHE A 161 -19.96 15.03 0.28
N THR A 162 -19.46 16.27 0.24
CA THR A 162 -18.05 16.58 0.59
C THR A 162 -17.73 16.19 2.04
N SER A 163 -18.71 16.32 2.95
CA SER A 163 -18.56 15.89 4.34
C SER A 163 -18.36 14.37 4.46
N VAL A 164 -19.05 13.59 3.61
CA VAL A 164 -18.92 12.14 3.51
C VAL A 164 -17.51 11.78 3.01
N LEU A 165 -17.03 12.43 1.96
CA LEU A 165 -15.68 12.20 1.41
C LEU A 165 -14.58 12.56 2.41
N SER A 166 -14.73 13.67 3.14
CA SER A 166 -13.81 14.06 4.21
C SER A 166 -13.78 13.03 5.35
N ALA A 167 -14.95 12.57 5.81
CA ALA A 167 -15.05 11.52 6.81
C ALA A 167 -14.45 10.20 6.30
N ALA A 168 -14.71 9.84 5.04
CA ALA A 168 -14.16 8.64 4.39
C ALA A 168 -12.64 8.68 4.32
N GLY A 169 -12.04 9.80 3.91
CA GLY A 169 -10.59 9.99 3.89
C GLY A 169 -9.97 9.79 5.26
N ALA A 170 -10.53 10.41 6.30
CA ALA A 170 -10.06 10.21 7.69
C ALA A 170 -10.17 8.73 8.13
N ARG A 171 -11.23 8.03 7.70
CA ARG A 171 -11.41 6.60 8.00
C ARG A 171 -10.48 5.69 7.21
N LEU A 172 -10.17 5.99 5.95
CA LEU A 172 -9.16 5.28 5.17
C LEU A 172 -7.80 5.37 5.86
N VAL A 173 -7.41 6.58 6.26
CA VAL A 173 -6.15 6.83 6.97
C VAL A 173 -6.11 6.05 8.29
N ALA A 174 -7.20 6.05 9.06
CA ALA A 174 -7.27 5.27 10.30
C ALA A 174 -7.22 3.75 10.06
N HIS A 175 -7.82 3.27 8.96
CA HIS A 175 -7.87 1.85 8.60
C HIS A 175 -6.50 1.31 8.17
N PHE A 176 -5.82 2.01 7.26
CA PHE A 176 -4.48 1.62 6.81
C PHE A 176 -3.38 1.98 7.83
N GLY A 177 -3.58 3.06 8.57
CA GLY A 177 -2.66 3.59 9.57
C GLY A 177 -1.44 4.27 8.95
N ASP A 178 -0.56 3.47 8.38
CA ASP A 178 0.69 3.91 7.77
C ASP A 178 1.12 3.02 6.59
N ALA A 179 2.06 3.52 5.79
CA ALA A 179 2.58 2.85 4.60
C ALA A 179 3.23 1.49 4.93
N LEU A 180 3.92 1.37 6.07
CA LEU A 180 4.56 0.11 6.48
C LEU A 180 3.52 -0.95 6.81
N ALA A 181 2.48 -0.60 7.56
CA ALA A 181 1.38 -1.50 7.88
C ALA A 181 0.64 -1.94 6.61
N ALA A 182 0.36 -1.00 5.70
CA ALA A 182 -0.30 -1.29 4.43
C ALA A 182 0.52 -2.24 3.54
N LEU A 183 1.84 -2.09 3.49
CA LEU A 183 2.73 -2.93 2.68
C LEU A 183 3.03 -4.30 3.29
N ASN A 184 3.17 -4.39 4.62
CA ASN A 184 3.67 -5.59 5.31
C ASN A 184 2.57 -6.49 5.90
N LYS A 185 1.32 -6.03 5.97
CA LYS A 185 0.17 -6.85 6.41
C LYS A 185 -0.62 -7.34 5.19
N PRO A 186 -0.70 -8.65 4.91
CA PRO A 186 -1.32 -9.22 3.71
C PRO A 186 -2.79 -8.85 3.51
N GLU A 187 -3.56 -8.72 4.59
CA GLU A 187 -4.97 -8.30 4.52
C GLU A 187 -5.06 -6.82 4.10
N LEU A 188 -4.29 -5.93 4.73
CA LEU A 188 -4.26 -4.51 4.33
C LEU A 188 -3.68 -4.34 2.93
N ARG A 189 -2.63 -5.09 2.55
CA ARG A 189 -2.07 -5.05 1.20
C ARG A 189 -3.09 -5.46 0.15
N ARG A 190 -3.87 -6.53 0.40
CA ARG A 190 -4.96 -6.94 -0.51
C ARG A 190 -6.04 -5.88 -0.62
N GLN A 191 -6.45 -5.27 0.49
CA GLN A 191 -7.45 -4.20 0.50
C GLN A 191 -6.95 -2.93 -0.19
N LEU A 192 -5.68 -2.56 0.01
CA LEU A 192 -5.03 -1.47 -0.70
C LEU A 192 -5.03 -1.71 -2.22
N LEU A 193 -4.69 -2.92 -2.64
CA LEU A 193 -4.68 -3.30 -4.05
C LEU A 193 -6.09 -3.37 -4.68
N ALA A 194 -7.14 -3.52 -3.87
CA ALA A 194 -8.52 -3.48 -4.31
C ALA A 194 -9.10 -2.05 -4.38
N LEU A 195 -8.42 -1.08 -3.76
CA LEU A 195 -8.86 0.30 -3.69
C LEU A 195 -8.81 0.94 -5.10
N PRO A 196 -9.87 1.66 -5.53
CA PRO A 196 -9.83 2.44 -6.77
C PRO A 196 -8.85 3.62 -6.64
N ALA A 197 -8.54 4.26 -7.78
CA ALA A 197 -7.55 5.34 -7.83
C ALA A 197 -7.93 6.49 -6.90
N GLU A 198 -9.22 6.84 -6.83
CA GLU A 198 -9.75 7.95 -6.04
C GLU A 198 -9.66 7.69 -4.53
N GLY A 199 -9.77 6.43 -4.11
CA GLY A 199 -9.51 6.04 -2.72
C GLY A 199 -8.03 6.13 -2.37
N LEU A 200 -7.16 5.72 -3.30
CA LEU A 200 -5.73 5.86 -3.11
C LEU A 200 -5.29 7.33 -3.11
N GLU A 201 -5.92 8.17 -3.94
CA GLU A 201 -5.74 9.62 -3.98
C GLU A 201 -6.11 10.24 -2.62
N ALA A 202 -7.30 9.96 -2.08
CA ALA A 202 -7.70 10.43 -0.76
C ALA A 202 -6.75 9.98 0.36
N LEU A 203 -6.21 8.75 0.28
CA LEU A 203 -5.21 8.24 1.22
C LEU A 203 -3.88 9.00 1.10
N LEU A 204 -3.41 9.22 -0.13
CA LEU A 204 -2.13 9.89 -0.42
C LEU A 204 -2.22 11.42 -0.31
N GLU A 205 -3.39 12.04 -0.34
CA GLU A 205 -3.51 13.48 -0.06
C GLU A 205 -3.32 13.79 1.43
N SER A 206 -3.68 12.85 2.31
CA SER A 206 -3.67 13.08 3.75
C SER A 206 -2.26 13.18 4.34
N ASP A 207 -2.01 14.28 5.07
CA ASP A 207 -0.83 14.44 5.94
C ASP A 207 -0.81 13.44 7.11
N ASP A 208 -1.99 12.96 7.50
CA ASP A 208 -2.18 11.98 8.55
C ASP A 208 -1.94 10.55 8.05
N PHE A 209 -1.67 10.30 6.78
CA PHE A 209 -1.23 8.96 6.39
C PHE A 209 0.22 8.73 6.85
N GLY A 210 0.41 7.82 7.81
CA GLY A 210 1.71 7.62 8.43
C GLY A 210 2.73 7.05 7.45
N THR A 211 3.99 7.45 7.58
CA THR A 211 5.10 6.82 6.84
C THR A 211 6.39 6.84 7.66
N ASP A 212 7.31 5.92 7.41
CA ASP A 212 8.69 6.04 7.91
C ASP A 212 9.46 7.11 7.11
N VAL A 213 9.39 7.04 5.79
CA VAL A 213 9.93 8.04 4.85
C VAL A 213 9.05 8.05 3.60
N GLU A 214 9.13 9.10 2.78
CA GLU A 214 8.31 9.16 1.55
C GLU A 214 8.69 8.04 0.55
N ASP A 215 9.88 7.45 0.68
CA ASP A 215 10.34 6.30 -0.12
C ASP A 215 9.34 5.13 -0.07
N SER A 216 8.76 4.87 1.11
CA SER A 216 7.74 3.82 1.30
C SER A 216 6.41 4.16 0.64
N VAL A 217 6.05 5.45 0.55
CA VAL A 217 4.88 5.91 -0.19
C VAL A 217 5.06 5.67 -1.68
N LEU A 218 6.26 5.93 -2.22
CA LEU A 218 6.57 5.63 -3.61
C LEU A 218 6.52 4.11 -3.89
N LEU A 219 7.01 3.27 -2.97
CA LEU A 219 6.88 1.80 -3.08
C LEU A 219 5.41 1.35 -3.04
N LEU A 220 4.62 1.93 -2.15
CA LEU A 220 3.18 1.66 -2.03
C LEU A 220 2.46 1.97 -3.34
N LEU A 221 2.74 3.14 -3.93
CA LEU A 221 2.18 3.51 -5.22
C LEU A 221 2.66 2.58 -6.35
N ALA A 222 3.95 2.24 -6.41
CA ALA A 222 4.50 1.30 -7.38
C ALA A 222 3.79 -0.06 -7.31
N THR A 223 3.56 -0.54 -6.08
CA THR A 223 2.85 -1.80 -5.80
C THR A 223 1.42 -1.76 -6.32
N TRP A 224 0.71 -0.65 -6.11
CA TRP A 224 -0.64 -0.48 -6.63
C TRP A 224 -0.68 -0.37 -8.16
N VAL A 225 0.24 0.40 -8.76
CA VAL A 225 0.32 0.58 -10.22
C VAL A 225 0.66 -0.73 -10.93
N GLN A 226 1.53 -1.56 -10.37
CA GLN A 226 1.82 -2.89 -10.92
C GLN A 226 0.54 -3.74 -11.07
N ARG A 227 -0.40 -3.61 -10.13
CA ARG A 227 -1.66 -4.37 -10.12
C ARG A 227 -2.76 -3.72 -10.96
N ASN A 228 -2.91 -2.40 -10.87
CA ASN A 228 -4.08 -1.66 -11.35
C ASN A 228 -3.78 -0.72 -12.53
N GLY A 229 -2.51 -0.62 -12.96
CA GLY A 229 -2.10 0.36 -13.96
C GLY A 229 -2.82 0.21 -15.30
N ASP A 230 -3.11 -1.02 -15.72
CA ASP A 230 -3.85 -1.30 -16.96
C ASP A 230 -5.31 -0.81 -16.92
N THR A 231 -5.96 -0.87 -15.74
CA THR A 231 -7.37 -0.51 -15.57
C THR A 231 -7.58 0.95 -15.19
N ALA A 232 -6.67 1.52 -14.41
CA ALA A 232 -6.77 2.90 -13.93
C ALA A 232 -6.55 3.94 -15.04
N GLY A 233 -5.76 3.58 -16.06
CA GLY A 233 -5.39 4.49 -17.14
C GLY A 233 -4.29 5.47 -16.74
N VAL A 234 -3.68 6.09 -17.77
CA VAL A 234 -2.48 6.94 -17.60
C VAL A 234 -2.79 8.19 -16.77
N GLU A 235 -3.94 8.82 -16.97
CA GLU A 235 -4.30 10.05 -16.26
C GLU A 235 -4.43 9.84 -14.75
N ALA A 236 -5.05 8.74 -14.31
CA ALA A 236 -5.17 8.41 -12.90
C ALA A 236 -3.80 8.13 -12.27
N ILE A 237 -2.95 7.38 -12.96
CA ILE A 237 -1.57 7.13 -12.51
C ILE A 237 -0.79 8.44 -12.39
N GLU A 238 -0.91 9.35 -13.36
CA GLU A 238 -0.24 10.64 -13.32
C GLU A 238 -0.72 11.51 -12.15
N ARG A 239 -2.04 11.55 -11.87
CA ARG A 239 -2.59 12.22 -10.68
C ARG A 239 -2.00 11.64 -9.39
N LEU A 240 -2.03 10.32 -9.23
CA LEU A 240 -1.47 9.64 -8.06
C LEU A 240 0.03 9.88 -7.89
N CYS A 241 0.79 9.89 -9.00
CA CYS A 241 2.23 10.17 -8.96
C CYS A 241 2.52 11.57 -8.45
N ARG A 242 1.66 12.57 -8.74
CA ARG A 242 1.80 13.94 -8.23
C ARG A 242 1.68 14.03 -6.71
N LEU A 243 0.95 13.11 -6.08
CA LEU A 243 0.75 13.10 -4.63
C LEU A 243 1.98 12.59 -3.84
N VAL A 244 2.99 12.04 -4.53
CA VAL A 244 4.26 11.65 -3.89
C VAL A 244 5.11 12.90 -3.66
N ARG A 245 5.50 13.16 -2.42
CA ARG A 245 6.28 14.35 -2.06
C ARG A 245 7.75 14.13 -2.35
N LEU A 246 8.16 14.26 -3.60
CA LEU A 246 9.50 13.91 -4.08
C LEU A 246 10.65 14.62 -3.33
N LEU A 247 10.41 15.81 -2.78
CA LEU A 247 11.36 16.52 -1.91
C LEU A 247 11.55 15.92 -0.50
N GLN A 248 10.67 15.02 -0.09
CA GLN A 248 10.72 14.29 1.18
C GLN A 248 11.28 12.87 1.03
N LEU A 249 11.65 12.47 -0.19
CA LEU A 249 12.41 11.24 -0.41
C LEU A 249 13.77 11.34 0.28
N SER A 250 14.26 10.21 0.79
CA SER A 250 15.59 10.19 1.38
C SER A 250 16.65 10.49 0.31
N PRO A 251 17.73 11.22 0.64
CA PRO A 251 18.71 11.64 -0.35
C PRO A 251 19.35 10.47 -1.12
N ASP A 252 19.66 9.39 -0.40
CA ASP A 252 20.27 8.18 -0.97
C ASP A 252 19.28 7.47 -1.91
N PHE A 253 18.00 7.40 -1.53
CA PHE A 253 16.95 6.81 -2.37
C PHE A 253 16.68 7.66 -3.62
N ALA A 254 16.49 8.97 -3.46
CA ALA A 254 16.21 9.87 -4.57
C ALA A 254 17.33 9.84 -5.62
N ALA A 255 18.59 9.85 -5.18
CA ALA A 255 19.77 9.83 -6.05
C ALA A 255 19.87 8.58 -6.93
N VAL A 256 19.29 7.46 -6.49
CA VAL A 256 19.29 6.19 -7.23
C VAL A 256 18.00 6.03 -8.02
N MET A 257 16.85 6.24 -7.38
CA MET A 257 15.55 5.84 -7.92
C MET A 257 14.96 6.83 -8.91
N LEU A 258 15.11 8.14 -8.71
CA LEU A 258 14.53 9.10 -9.66
C LEU A 258 15.20 9.00 -11.05
N PRO A 259 16.54 8.90 -11.18
CA PRO A 259 17.17 8.68 -12.48
C PRO A 259 16.77 7.35 -13.10
N ALA A 260 16.68 6.28 -12.29
CA ALA A 260 16.27 4.96 -12.77
C ALA A 260 14.84 4.96 -13.34
N LEU A 261 13.90 5.63 -12.66
CA LEU A 261 12.51 5.78 -13.14
C LEU A 261 12.44 6.64 -14.40
N ALA A 262 13.22 7.73 -14.48
CA ALA A 262 13.32 8.54 -15.69
C ALA A 262 13.85 7.74 -16.89
N CYS A 263 14.89 6.93 -16.69
CA CYS A 263 15.43 6.03 -17.71
C CYS A 263 14.40 4.98 -18.14
N ALA A 264 13.69 4.36 -17.19
CA ALA A 264 12.61 3.41 -17.48
C ALA A 264 11.50 4.04 -18.32
N ARG A 265 11.11 5.29 -18.03
CA ARG A 265 10.14 6.05 -18.83
C ARG A 265 10.65 6.31 -20.24
N LEU A 266 11.89 6.77 -20.39
CA LEU A 266 12.48 7.04 -21.71
C LEU A 266 12.57 5.76 -22.56
N ALA A 267 12.96 4.63 -21.96
CA ALA A 267 13.00 3.33 -22.63
C ALA A 267 11.60 2.89 -23.09
N ALA A 268 10.57 3.06 -22.25
CA ALA A 268 9.20 2.74 -22.59
C ALA A 268 8.65 3.59 -23.75
N GLN A 269 8.98 4.88 -23.79
CA GLN A 269 8.60 5.78 -24.88
C GLN A 269 9.28 5.40 -26.21
N GLY A 270 10.56 5.00 -26.17
CA GLY A 270 11.30 4.54 -27.34
C GLY A 270 10.71 3.27 -27.97
N ALA A 271 10.19 2.36 -27.14
CA ALA A 271 9.56 1.13 -27.61
C ALA A 271 8.20 1.35 -28.31
N GLY A 272 7.49 2.43 -27.99
CA GLY A 272 6.20 2.79 -28.59
C GLY A 272 6.28 3.60 -29.88
N GLY A 273 7.35 4.39 -30.06
CA GLY A 273 7.52 5.34 -31.17
C GLY A 273 8.02 4.75 -32.49
N GLY A 274 8.40 3.47 -32.52
CA GLY A 274 8.81 2.76 -33.73
C GLY A 274 7.62 2.50 -34.67
N GLY A 275 7.26 3.50 -35.50
CA GLY A 275 6.21 3.44 -36.51
C GLY A 275 6.16 2.08 -37.24
N SER A 276 5.02 1.50 -37.54
CA SER A 276 4.08 1.96 -38.58
C SER A 276 4.71 2.43 -39.91
N TYR A 277 6.03 2.25 -40.12
CA TYR A 277 6.55 2.15 -41.48
C TYR A 277 5.96 0.87 -42.07
N LYS A 278 5.09 1.05 -43.06
CA LYS A 278 4.31 0.05 -43.82
C LYS A 278 5.15 -1.12 -44.36
N ARG A 279 5.75 -1.98 -43.52
CA ARG A 279 6.15 -3.32 -43.94
C ARG A 279 4.90 -4.18 -43.97
N ARG A 280 4.20 -4.08 -45.11
CA ARG A 280 3.11 -4.94 -45.58
C ARG A 280 3.67 -6.34 -45.85
N GLY A 281 4.19 -6.99 -44.82
CA GLY A 281 4.66 -8.36 -44.84
C GLY A 281 3.66 -9.20 -44.06
N VAL A 282 3.05 -10.17 -44.74
CA VAL A 282 2.06 -11.11 -44.21
C VAL A 282 2.69 -11.95 -43.09
N ARG A 283 2.80 -11.39 -41.88
CA ARG A 283 3.17 -12.16 -40.69
C ARG A 283 1.91 -12.73 -40.08
N SER A 284 1.89 -14.05 -39.98
CA SER A 284 0.74 -14.87 -39.61
C SER A 284 0.11 -14.44 -38.28
N ALA A 285 -1.22 -14.44 -38.23
CA ALA A 285 -2.03 -14.09 -37.07
C ALA A 285 -1.73 -14.93 -35.81
N ARG A 286 -0.97 -16.02 -35.95
CA ARG A 286 -0.64 -16.95 -34.87
C ARG A 286 0.44 -16.41 -33.92
N GLN A 287 1.35 -15.54 -34.39
CA GLN A 287 2.44 -15.00 -33.55
C GLN A 287 2.02 -13.80 -32.69
N ARG A 288 0.84 -13.22 -32.95
CA ARG A 288 0.26 -12.16 -32.11
C ARG A 288 -0.41 -12.67 -30.84
N ARG A 289 -0.79 -13.95 -30.74
CA ARG A 289 -1.45 -14.50 -29.54
C ARG A 289 -0.48 -14.96 -28.44
N ALA A 290 0.77 -15.27 -28.77
CA ALA A 290 1.77 -15.64 -27.76
C ALA A 290 2.45 -14.43 -27.08
N ALA A 291 2.37 -13.23 -27.69
CA ALA A 291 2.97 -12.00 -27.15
C ALA A 291 1.93 -11.05 -26.49
N ALA A 292 0.67 -11.48 -26.37
CA ALA A 292 -0.41 -10.68 -25.80
C ALA A 292 -0.77 -11.07 -24.35
N GLY A 293 -0.04 -12.03 -23.76
CA GLY A 293 -0.42 -12.66 -22.49
C GLY A 293 0.19 -12.10 -21.22
N GLY A 294 1.17 -11.18 -21.26
CA GLY A 294 1.72 -10.63 -20.03
C GLY A 294 2.79 -9.56 -20.25
N GLY A 295 2.67 -8.45 -19.51
CA GLY A 295 3.83 -7.59 -19.21
C GLY A 295 3.94 -6.26 -19.98
N ARG A 296 2.84 -5.65 -20.43
CA ARG A 296 2.92 -4.36 -21.16
C ARG A 296 2.84 -3.09 -20.30
N ALA A 297 2.55 -3.21 -19.00
CA ALA A 297 2.36 -2.06 -18.11
C ALA A 297 3.58 -1.68 -17.25
N ALA A 298 4.58 -2.55 -17.09
CA ALA A 298 5.55 -2.37 -16.01
C ALA A 298 6.60 -1.29 -16.27
N GLY A 299 6.97 -1.03 -17.53
CA GLY A 299 8.04 -0.08 -17.84
C GLY A 299 7.54 1.37 -17.90
N GLY A 300 8.12 2.26 -17.09
CA GLY A 300 8.01 3.70 -17.30
C GLY A 300 6.72 4.38 -16.83
N TRP A 301 6.02 3.77 -15.89
CA TRP A 301 4.75 4.27 -15.34
C TRP A 301 4.89 5.64 -14.63
N PHE A 302 6.04 5.89 -13.99
CA PHE A 302 6.25 7.12 -13.22
C PHE A 302 6.56 8.31 -14.15
N PRO A 303 5.78 9.40 -14.13
CA PRO A 303 5.82 10.47 -15.13
C PRO A 303 6.93 11.50 -14.89
N ILE A 304 8.12 11.07 -14.47
CA ILE A 304 9.26 11.98 -14.23
C ILE A 304 10.13 12.15 -15.47
N SER A 305 10.53 13.39 -15.76
CA SER A 305 11.54 13.67 -16.79
C SER A 305 12.95 13.54 -16.22
N PHE A 306 13.95 13.33 -17.08
CA PHE A 306 15.35 13.31 -16.64
C PHE A 306 15.77 14.66 -16.01
N SER A 307 15.29 15.76 -16.57
CA SER A 307 15.55 17.12 -16.08
C SER A 307 14.97 17.37 -14.69
N ASP A 308 13.77 16.84 -14.41
CA ASP A 308 13.13 16.98 -13.10
C ASP A 308 13.78 16.07 -12.07
N SER A 309 14.12 14.84 -12.47
CA SER A 309 14.93 13.93 -11.65
C SER A 309 16.22 14.59 -11.21
N ALA A 310 16.99 15.18 -12.13
CA ALA A 310 18.26 15.83 -11.79
C ALA A 310 18.10 16.99 -10.79
N LEU A 311 17.03 17.80 -10.95
CA LEU A 311 16.73 18.89 -10.03
C LEU A 311 16.35 18.35 -8.64
N LEU A 312 15.44 17.39 -8.57
CA LEU A 312 14.96 16.81 -7.32
C LEU A 312 16.07 16.11 -6.55
N VAL A 313 16.95 15.37 -7.24
CA VAL A 313 18.16 14.79 -6.64
C VAL A 313 19.06 15.87 -6.05
N SER A 314 19.30 16.96 -6.79
CA SER A 314 20.10 18.09 -6.29
C SER A 314 19.47 18.72 -5.05
N CYS A 315 18.15 18.88 -5.02
CA CYS A 315 17.42 19.42 -3.88
C CYS A 315 17.45 18.48 -2.66
N ALA A 316 17.30 17.17 -2.85
CA ALA A 316 17.37 16.18 -1.79
C ALA A 316 18.77 16.13 -1.15
N VAL A 317 19.82 16.13 -1.99
CA VAL A 317 21.22 16.16 -1.53
C VAL A 317 21.55 17.47 -0.80
N ALA A 318 21.04 18.61 -1.28
CA ALA A 318 21.22 19.89 -0.60
C ALA A 318 20.45 19.96 0.73
N GLY A 319 19.22 19.44 0.76
CA GLY A 319 18.38 19.35 1.95
C GLY A 319 18.99 18.50 3.06
N ALA A 320 19.74 17.46 2.69
CA ALA A 320 20.53 16.67 3.63
C ALA A 320 21.59 17.49 4.39
N ARG A 321 22.03 18.62 3.84
CA ARG A 321 22.99 19.53 4.48
C ARG A 321 22.30 20.66 5.23
N SER A 322 21.29 21.28 4.61
CA SER A 322 20.51 22.36 5.20
C SER A 322 19.21 22.58 4.42
N ASN A 323 18.12 22.85 5.17
CA ASN A 323 16.85 23.28 4.59
C ASN A 323 16.97 24.59 3.79
N ASP A 324 17.86 25.50 4.18
CA ASP A 324 18.09 26.76 3.48
C ASP A 324 18.71 26.53 2.10
N SER A 325 19.64 25.57 2.00
CA SER A 325 20.25 25.20 0.71
C SER A 325 19.23 24.59 -0.24
N ARG A 326 18.31 23.76 0.28
CA ARG A 326 17.19 23.22 -0.50
C ARG A 326 16.28 24.33 -1.00
N ARG A 327 15.87 25.26 -0.12
CA ARG A 327 15.01 26.39 -0.46
C ARG A 327 15.64 27.29 -1.52
N PHE A 328 16.94 27.58 -1.38
CA PHE A 328 17.69 28.36 -2.36
C PHE A 328 17.71 27.71 -3.75
N LEU A 329 17.92 26.39 -3.84
CA LEU A 329 17.89 25.68 -5.13
C LEU A 329 16.51 25.69 -5.77
N LEU A 330 15.44 25.55 -4.99
CA LEU A 330 14.06 25.64 -5.49
C LEU A 330 13.76 27.05 -6.00
N GLU A 331 14.16 28.08 -5.25
CA GLU A 331 14.00 29.47 -5.67
C GLU A 331 14.76 29.75 -6.98
N ALA A 332 16.00 29.27 -7.10
CA ALA A 332 16.77 29.37 -8.34
C ALA A 332 16.12 28.61 -9.51
N ALA A 333 15.55 27.42 -9.26
CA ALA A 333 14.83 26.65 -10.27
C ALA A 333 13.53 27.32 -10.71
N SER A 334 12.82 28.02 -9.80
CA SER A 334 11.60 28.77 -10.10
C SER A 334 11.80 29.90 -11.10
N MET A 335 13.02 30.46 -11.17
CA MET A 335 13.38 31.48 -12.15
C MET A 335 13.44 30.95 -13.58
N THR A 336 13.43 29.63 -13.76
CA THR A 336 13.34 29.00 -15.07
C THR A 336 11.86 28.77 -15.38
N GLU A 337 11.29 29.50 -16.36
CA GLU A 337 9.84 29.67 -16.64
C GLU A 337 8.97 28.40 -16.86
N SER A 338 9.48 27.19 -16.63
CA SER A 338 8.81 25.93 -17.00
C SER A 338 8.27 25.09 -15.85
N ARG A 339 8.48 25.48 -14.58
CA ARG A 339 8.14 24.62 -13.42
C ARG A 339 7.18 25.28 -12.43
N ASP A 340 6.07 24.61 -12.16
CA ASP A 340 5.16 25.00 -11.09
C ASP A 340 5.61 24.36 -9.76
N LEU A 341 6.23 25.17 -8.89
CA LEU A 341 6.64 24.73 -7.55
C LEU A 341 5.47 24.51 -6.59
N ARG A 342 4.22 24.81 -7.00
CA ARG A 342 3.02 24.49 -6.23
C ARG A 342 2.56 23.05 -6.43
N ASP A 343 3.14 22.33 -7.40
CA ASP A 343 2.87 20.92 -7.59
C ASP A 343 3.21 20.14 -6.29
N PRO A 344 2.35 19.22 -5.81
CA PRO A 344 2.61 18.48 -4.58
C PRO A 344 3.93 17.69 -4.58
N TRP A 345 4.54 17.42 -5.75
CA TRP A 345 5.93 16.93 -5.85
C TRP A 345 6.93 17.76 -5.06
N TYR A 346 6.74 19.08 -5.01
CA TYR A 346 7.62 20.03 -4.36
C TYR A 346 7.13 20.42 -2.95
N SER A 347 6.20 19.66 -2.36
CA SER A 347 5.78 19.87 -0.98
C SER A 347 6.96 19.69 -0.01
N ASP A 348 7.19 20.70 0.81
CA ASP A 348 8.20 20.69 1.88
C ASP A 348 7.66 20.10 3.20
N THR A 349 6.36 19.85 3.26
CA THR A 349 5.67 19.36 4.45
C THR A 349 5.77 17.83 4.51
N PRO A 350 6.47 17.25 5.50
CA PRO A 350 6.52 15.80 5.66
C PRO A 350 5.18 15.25 6.15
N ARG A 351 4.85 14.02 5.76
CA ARG A 351 3.73 13.27 6.36
C ARG A 351 4.01 12.92 7.81
N ARG A 352 2.96 12.54 8.55
CA ARG A 352 3.10 11.99 9.90
C ARG A 352 4.09 10.83 9.91
N GLN A 353 5.08 10.90 10.79
CA GLN A 353 6.06 9.84 10.95
C GLN A 353 5.46 8.65 11.71
N ALA A 354 5.63 7.44 11.19
CA ALA A 354 5.16 6.21 11.83
C ALA A 354 6.02 5.91 13.07
N THR A 355 5.50 6.19 14.26
CA THR A 355 6.26 6.06 15.52
C THR A 355 6.28 4.64 16.11
N GLY A 356 5.75 3.64 15.39
CA GLY A 356 5.61 2.27 15.89
C GLY A 356 4.62 2.12 17.06
N GLN A 357 4.04 3.21 17.58
CA GLN A 357 3.04 3.15 18.63
C GLN A 357 1.67 2.78 18.04
N PRO A 358 0.94 1.84 18.67
CA PRO A 358 -0.42 1.53 18.24
C PRO A 358 -1.32 2.77 18.40
N PRO A 359 -2.15 3.11 17.40
CA PRO A 359 -2.94 4.35 17.37
C PRO A 359 -3.95 4.51 18.53
N GLY A 360 -4.19 3.47 19.33
CA GLY A 360 -5.08 3.51 20.50
C GLY A 360 -4.45 4.03 21.80
N ALA A 361 -3.12 4.16 21.90
CA ALA A 361 -2.47 4.50 23.16
C ALA A 361 -2.53 6.00 23.52
N MET A 362 -2.75 6.90 22.55
CA MET A 362 -2.67 8.35 22.81
C MET A 362 -3.99 8.99 23.26
N HIS A 363 -5.15 8.43 22.90
CA HIS A 363 -6.45 9.05 23.22
C HIS A 363 -6.90 8.87 24.68
N ALA A 364 -6.33 7.93 25.43
CA ALA A 364 -6.72 7.69 26.83
C ALA A 364 -6.22 8.77 27.82
N SER A 365 -5.30 9.65 27.42
CA SER A 365 -4.65 10.58 28.34
C SER A 365 -5.19 12.03 28.29
N ALA A 366 -6.26 12.27 27.53
CA ALA A 366 -6.95 13.56 27.49
C ALA A 366 -8.26 13.55 28.29
N VAL A 367 -8.22 13.03 29.53
CA VAL A 367 -9.28 13.34 30.51
C VAL A 367 -9.09 14.80 30.90
N ARG A 368 -9.82 15.69 30.21
CA ARG A 368 -10.03 17.07 30.67
C ARG A 368 -10.59 16.99 32.10
N PRO A 369 -9.98 17.65 33.11
CA PRO A 369 -10.66 17.83 34.38
C PRO A 369 -11.92 18.65 34.08
N MET A 370 -13.09 18.05 34.30
CA MET A 370 -14.37 18.75 34.30
C MET A 370 -14.30 19.83 35.38
N ALA A 371 -14.10 21.07 34.95
CA ALA A 371 -14.31 22.23 35.79
C ALA A 371 -15.81 22.33 36.07
N GLY A 372 -16.19 21.94 37.28
CA GLY A 372 -17.52 22.16 37.81
C GLY A 372 -17.79 23.66 37.93
N ALA A 373 -18.96 24.06 37.45
CA ALA A 373 -19.59 25.32 37.80
C ALA A 373 -20.04 25.26 39.27
N GLU A 374 -19.80 26.34 40.01
CA GLU A 374 -20.79 27.10 40.80
C GLU A 374 -20.11 27.98 41.87
N GLY A 375 -20.57 29.22 42.01
CA GLY A 375 -20.44 29.99 43.26
C GLY A 375 -19.64 31.29 43.20
N GLU A 376 -20.30 32.40 42.87
CA GLU A 376 -19.91 33.73 43.33
C GLU A 376 -19.99 33.82 44.87
N ALA A 377 -18.88 34.22 45.53
CA ALA A 377 -18.85 35.18 46.64
C ALA A 377 -17.41 35.32 47.18
N GLY A 378 -16.97 36.57 47.36
CA GLY A 378 -15.57 36.94 47.63
C GLY A 378 -14.95 36.45 48.95
N GLY A 379 -13.63 36.28 48.91
CA GLY A 379 -12.77 36.05 50.08
C GLY A 379 -11.28 36.02 49.69
N PRO A 380 -10.35 36.39 50.59
CA PRO A 380 -9.01 36.85 50.24
C PRO A 380 -8.03 35.71 49.93
N ARG A 381 -7.09 36.02 49.03
CA ARG A 381 -5.99 35.18 48.55
C ARG A 381 -5.15 34.57 49.69
N PRO A 382 -4.82 33.27 49.58
CA PRO A 382 -3.57 32.76 50.12
C PRO A 382 -2.77 31.94 49.07
N GLY A 383 -1.45 32.17 49.09
CA GLY A 383 -0.44 31.14 48.86
C GLY A 383 -0.37 30.47 47.48
N SER A 384 0.44 31.04 46.59
CA SER A 384 1.01 30.34 45.44
C SER A 384 1.92 29.20 45.95
N VAL A 385 1.42 27.98 45.94
CA VAL A 385 2.22 26.77 46.17
C VAL A 385 2.75 26.31 44.81
N HIS A 386 4.03 26.60 44.58
CA HIS A 386 4.81 26.02 43.49
C HIS A 386 4.85 24.49 43.67
N LEU A 387 4.08 23.75 42.87
CA LEU A 387 4.31 22.32 42.69
C LEU A 387 5.56 22.14 41.80
N PRO A 388 6.55 21.32 42.22
CA PRO A 388 7.74 21.07 41.42
C PRO A 388 7.37 20.31 40.15
N GLY A 389 7.89 20.81 39.02
CA GLY A 389 7.59 20.34 37.67
C GLY A 389 7.80 18.84 37.48
N TRP A 390 6.72 18.16 37.18
CA TRP A 390 6.73 16.80 36.63
C TRP A 390 6.83 16.89 35.10
N SER A 391 7.99 17.32 34.60
CA SER A 391 8.37 17.25 33.18
C SER A 391 9.36 16.11 32.90
N GLY A 392 9.29 15.06 33.72
CA GLY A 392 9.96 13.79 33.46
C GLY A 392 9.14 12.93 32.49
N GLN A 393 9.01 13.36 31.23
CA GLN A 393 8.58 12.45 30.17
C GLN A 393 9.74 11.47 29.98
N LEU A 394 9.69 10.35 30.71
CA LEU A 394 10.58 9.21 30.50
C LEU A 394 10.57 8.92 29.00
N GLN A 395 11.67 9.29 28.32
CA GLN A 395 11.92 8.92 26.94
C GLN A 395 12.08 7.40 26.95
N LEU A 396 10.95 6.70 26.88
CA LEU A 396 10.95 5.30 26.48
C LEU A 396 11.78 5.26 25.19
N PRO A 397 12.83 4.41 25.13
CA PRO A 397 13.63 4.29 23.92
C PRO A 397 12.64 4.05 22.78
N GLN A 398 12.66 4.94 21.78
CA GLN A 398 11.73 4.85 20.66
C GLN A 398 12.05 3.57 19.89
N LEU A 399 11.39 2.49 20.30
CA LEU A 399 11.41 1.22 19.61
C LEU A 399 10.62 1.45 18.32
N GLY A 400 11.33 1.49 17.20
CA GLY A 400 10.67 1.49 15.91
C GLY A 400 9.97 0.15 15.63
N PRO A 401 9.30 0.04 14.48
CA PRO A 401 8.47 -1.12 14.17
C PRO A 401 9.31 -2.40 14.17
N THR A 402 8.75 -3.43 14.81
CA THR A 402 9.37 -4.75 14.93
C THR A 402 8.59 -5.75 14.09
N PHE A 403 9.30 -6.51 13.28
CA PHE A 403 8.75 -7.53 12.40
C PHE A 403 9.31 -8.88 12.82
N GLU A 404 8.43 -9.84 13.11
CA GLU A 404 8.85 -11.22 13.33
C GLU A 404 9.10 -11.91 12.00
N TRP A 405 10.14 -12.73 11.98
CA TRP A 405 10.48 -13.54 10.81
C TRP A 405 10.86 -14.95 11.24
N TYR A 406 10.73 -15.89 10.31
CA TYR A 406 11.12 -17.27 10.53
C TYR A 406 11.64 -17.95 9.26
N ILE A 407 12.43 -19.01 9.46
CA ILE A 407 12.79 -19.99 8.43
C ILE A 407 12.19 -21.32 8.87
N SER A 408 11.37 -21.94 8.01
CA SER A 408 10.75 -23.22 8.34
C SER A 408 11.79 -24.35 8.32
N GLN A 409 11.55 -25.38 9.12
CA GLN A 409 12.36 -26.61 9.10
C GLN A 409 12.37 -27.24 7.71
N GLU A 410 11.25 -27.19 6.97
CA GLU A 410 11.18 -27.72 5.60
C GLU A 410 12.13 -26.98 4.66
N THR A 411 12.14 -25.64 4.71
CA THR A 411 13.07 -24.81 3.94
C THR A 411 14.52 -25.10 4.33
N LEU A 412 14.81 -25.18 5.64
CA LEU A 412 16.14 -25.53 6.15
C LEU A 412 16.60 -26.92 5.67
N GLU A 413 15.74 -27.94 5.77
CA GLU A 413 16.04 -29.30 5.29
C GLU A 413 16.29 -29.34 3.79
N LEU A 414 15.46 -28.64 3.01
CA LEU A 414 15.56 -28.59 1.56
C LEU A 414 16.92 -27.99 1.13
N GLU A 415 17.27 -26.84 1.70
CA GLU A 415 18.52 -26.14 1.38
C GLU A 415 19.75 -26.93 1.86
N LEU A 416 19.72 -27.50 3.08
CA LEU A 416 20.81 -28.34 3.58
C LEU A 416 20.98 -29.64 2.77
N TRP A 417 19.91 -30.18 2.21
CA TRP A 417 19.96 -31.38 1.39
C TRP A 417 20.50 -31.11 -0.02
N ALA A 418 20.20 -29.93 -0.59
CA ALA A 418 20.73 -29.51 -1.88
C ALA A 418 22.22 -29.10 -1.82
N LEU A 419 22.72 -28.81 -0.62
CA LEU A 419 24.04 -28.26 -0.37
C LEU A 419 25.19 -29.18 -0.82
N GLN A 420 25.97 -28.72 -1.79
CA GLN A 420 27.21 -29.38 -2.23
C GLN A 420 28.41 -28.88 -1.41
N PRO A 421 29.46 -29.71 -1.22
CA PRO A 421 30.71 -29.26 -0.62
C PRO A 421 31.31 -28.07 -1.39
N GLY A 422 31.54 -26.96 -0.69
CA GLY A 422 32.15 -25.75 -1.25
C GLY A 422 31.17 -24.71 -1.80
N GLU A 423 29.87 -25.02 -1.85
CA GLU A 423 28.83 -24.03 -2.15
C GLU A 423 28.10 -23.63 -0.85
N PRO A 424 27.72 -22.35 -0.66
CA PRO A 424 26.91 -21.94 0.47
C PRO A 424 25.40 -22.13 0.20
N ALA A 425 24.66 -22.66 1.18
CA ALA A 425 23.21 -22.62 1.19
C ALA A 425 22.75 -21.23 1.66
N ASN A 426 21.79 -20.62 0.96
CA ASN A 426 21.23 -19.32 1.32
C ASN A 426 19.75 -19.46 1.65
N MET A 427 19.42 -19.32 2.93
CA MET A 427 18.07 -19.50 3.44
C MET A 427 17.46 -18.13 3.73
N PHE A 428 16.41 -17.77 2.98
CA PHE A 428 15.67 -16.53 3.18
C PHE A 428 14.55 -16.71 4.18
N ALA A 429 14.44 -15.76 5.11
CA ALA A 429 13.35 -15.74 6.07
C ALA A 429 12.05 -15.26 5.42
N VAL A 430 10.95 -15.73 6.00
CA VAL A 430 9.58 -15.29 5.71
C VAL A 430 9.07 -14.56 6.96
N THR A 431 8.29 -13.49 6.79
CA THR A 431 7.65 -12.81 7.92
C THR A 431 6.56 -13.68 8.54
N ASP A 432 6.14 -13.36 9.76
CA ASP A 432 4.92 -13.93 10.38
C ASP A 432 3.67 -13.80 9.47
N SER A 433 3.66 -12.76 8.64
CA SER A 433 2.62 -12.46 7.67
C SER A 433 2.74 -13.27 6.36
N GLY A 434 3.78 -14.09 6.19
CA GLY A 434 3.97 -14.93 5.01
C GLY A 434 4.65 -14.23 3.83
N LEU A 435 5.19 -13.03 4.03
CA LEU A 435 5.91 -12.28 2.99
C LEU A 435 7.40 -12.66 3.00
N ILE A 436 8.04 -12.66 1.83
CA ILE A 436 9.46 -13.04 1.65
C ILE A 436 10.42 -11.91 2.05
N GLY A 437 9.89 -10.80 2.59
CA GLY A 437 10.69 -9.68 3.09
C GLY A 437 9.82 -8.58 3.63
N ILE A 438 10.47 -7.58 4.21
CA ILE A 438 9.83 -6.44 4.87
C ILE A 438 10.04 -5.21 3.99
N SER A 439 8.94 -4.62 3.52
CA SER A 439 8.95 -3.38 2.75
C SER A 439 9.11 -2.20 3.69
N ALA A 440 10.23 -1.47 3.57
CA ALA A 440 10.49 -0.25 4.33
C ALA A 440 11.51 0.63 3.62
N ARG A 441 11.37 1.95 3.77
CA ARG A 441 12.24 2.95 3.14
C ARG A 441 12.41 2.76 1.63
N GLY A 442 11.32 2.37 0.97
CA GLY A 442 11.31 2.10 -0.46
C GLY A 442 12.05 0.83 -0.93
N PHE A 443 12.52 -0.03 -0.02
CA PHE A 443 13.19 -1.29 -0.35
C PHE A 443 12.54 -2.49 0.32
N GLN A 444 12.90 -3.68 -0.15
CA GLN A 444 12.58 -4.92 0.53
C GLN A 444 13.79 -5.42 1.32
N TRP A 445 13.57 -5.67 2.61
CA TRP A 445 14.58 -6.13 3.56
C TRP A 445 14.32 -7.58 3.94
N THR A 446 15.27 -8.46 3.64
CA THR A 446 15.11 -9.90 3.84
C THR A 446 16.20 -10.42 4.77
N PRO A 447 15.87 -10.81 6.01
CA PRO A 447 16.78 -11.58 6.84
C PRO A 447 17.14 -12.89 6.14
N SER A 448 18.43 -13.27 6.18
CA SER A 448 18.87 -14.55 5.64
C SER A 448 19.95 -15.19 6.50
N ILE A 449 20.01 -16.51 6.43
CA ILE A 449 21.06 -17.32 7.04
C ILE A 449 21.85 -17.99 5.92
N ILE A 450 23.17 -17.84 5.93
CA ILE A 450 24.06 -18.48 4.98
C ILE A 450 24.84 -19.57 5.71
N TYR A 451 24.87 -20.78 5.16
CA TYR A 451 25.56 -21.92 5.74
C TYR A 451 26.42 -22.64 4.70
N GLU A 452 27.70 -22.81 5.00
CA GLU A 452 28.61 -23.62 4.19
C GLU A 452 28.68 -25.06 4.72
N HIS A 453 28.77 -26.03 3.81
CA HIS A 453 28.78 -27.45 4.18
C HIS A 453 29.89 -27.78 5.19
N GLY A 454 29.52 -28.31 6.36
CA GLY A 454 30.46 -28.67 7.42
C GLY A 454 30.98 -27.50 8.25
N ALA A 455 30.49 -26.27 8.01
CA ALA A 455 30.85 -25.13 8.84
C ALA A 455 30.39 -25.32 10.29
N LYS A 456 31.18 -24.82 11.23
CA LYS A 456 30.90 -24.87 12.68
C LYS A 456 29.96 -23.77 13.15
N ALA A 457 29.63 -22.84 12.26
CA ALA A 457 28.72 -21.75 12.53
C ALA A 457 28.04 -21.33 11.22
N ALA A 458 26.84 -20.78 11.32
CA ALA A 458 26.15 -20.14 10.21
C ALA A 458 26.29 -18.62 10.31
N ASP A 459 26.22 -17.98 9.15
CA ASP A 459 26.29 -16.54 9.00
C ASP A 459 24.89 -15.95 8.96
N VAL A 460 24.72 -14.74 9.49
CA VAL A 460 23.43 -14.04 9.51
C VAL A 460 23.57 -12.72 8.77
N PHE A 461 22.70 -12.50 7.79
CA PHE A 461 22.72 -11.31 6.94
C PHE A 461 21.34 -10.66 6.88
N LEU A 462 21.35 -9.35 6.64
CA LEU A 462 20.22 -8.59 6.15
C LEU A 462 20.47 -8.27 4.68
N ARG A 463 19.57 -8.68 3.79
CA ARG A 463 19.62 -8.39 2.36
C ARG A 463 18.73 -7.19 2.03
N CYS A 464 19.15 -6.38 1.07
CA CYS A 464 18.39 -5.27 0.52
C CYS A 464 18.09 -5.56 -0.95
N ASP A 465 16.82 -5.68 -1.31
CA ASP A 465 16.39 -5.92 -2.68
C ASP A 465 15.61 -4.71 -3.23
N LEU A 466 15.76 -4.47 -4.53
CA LEU A 466 14.93 -3.52 -5.26
C LEU A 466 13.60 -4.20 -5.62
N PRO A 467 12.46 -3.69 -5.15
CA PRO A 467 11.15 -4.21 -5.50
C PRO A 467 10.90 -4.18 -7.01
N GLU A 468 10.43 -5.29 -7.57
CA GLU A 468 10.09 -5.41 -9.00
C GLU A 468 8.93 -4.48 -9.40
N GLU A 469 8.12 -4.08 -8.42
CA GLU A 469 7.02 -3.14 -8.52
C GLU A 469 7.43 -1.79 -9.13
N TYR A 470 8.69 -1.38 -8.98
CA TYR A 470 9.19 -0.15 -9.61
C TYR A 470 9.28 -0.25 -11.13
N GLY A 471 9.30 -1.46 -11.71
CA GLY A 471 9.42 -1.65 -13.16
C GLY A 471 10.77 -1.21 -13.73
N VAL A 472 11.79 -1.09 -12.86
CA VAL A 472 13.15 -0.75 -13.23
C VAL A 472 13.87 -2.04 -13.63
N VAL A 473 13.79 -2.38 -14.91
CA VAL A 473 14.47 -3.55 -15.48
C VAL A 473 15.88 -3.21 -15.94
N GLU A 474 16.80 -4.16 -15.86
CA GLU A 474 18.21 -3.98 -16.28
C GLU A 474 18.33 -3.46 -17.72
N ALA A 475 17.46 -3.92 -18.62
CA ALA A 475 17.43 -3.48 -20.01
C ALA A 475 17.17 -1.97 -20.15
N ALA A 476 16.39 -1.37 -19.25
CA ALA A 476 16.11 0.07 -19.26
C ALA A 476 17.28 0.88 -18.67
N LEU A 477 18.05 0.27 -17.77
CA LEU A 477 19.24 0.89 -17.16
C LEU A 477 20.52 0.69 -18.00
N GLY A 478 20.50 -0.25 -18.95
CA GLY A 478 21.70 -0.67 -19.69
C GLY A 478 22.60 -1.63 -18.89
N GLY A 479 22.08 -2.22 -17.81
CA GLY A 479 22.82 -3.15 -16.93
C GLY A 479 22.19 -3.29 -15.55
N LYS A 480 22.87 -4.04 -14.68
CA LYS A 480 22.51 -4.20 -13.28
C LYS A 480 22.61 -2.88 -12.53
N LEU A 481 21.67 -2.62 -11.61
CA LEU A 481 21.71 -1.45 -10.74
C LEU A 481 22.74 -1.64 -9.62
N ASP A 482 23.96 -1.18 -9.84
CA ASP A 482 25.03 -1.17 -8.82
C ASP A 482 24.99 0.12 -8.01
N ALA A 483 24.14 0.15 -6.98
CA ALA A 483 24.01 1.29 -6.07
C ALA A 483 24.12 0.86 -4.61
N LEU A 484 24.54 1.81 -3.76
CA LEU A 484 24.58 1.64 -2.30
C LEU A 484 23.40 2.36 -1.68
N MET A 485 22.77 1.71 -0.72
CA MET A 485 21.68 2.26 0.07
C MET A 485 22.06 2.34 1.54
N ARG A 486 21.63 3.42 2.20
CA ARG A 486 21.74 3.57 3.64
C ARG A 486 20.60 2.84 4.33
N ILE A 487 20.92 1.90 5.21
CA ILE A 487 19.92 1.17 6.02
C ILE A 487 19.18 2.15 6.95
N GLY A 488 19.93 3.14 7.45
CA GLY A 488 19.44 4.22 8.29
C GLY A 488 18.87 3.77 9.64
N GLY A 489 19.43 2.68 10.18
CA GLY A 489 19.05 2.14 11.48
C GLY A 489 18.24 0.85 11.37
N ALA A 490 18.84 -0.29 11.67
CA ALA A 490 18.11 -1.55 11.82
C ALA A 490 18.80 -2.45 12.86
N ARG A 491 18.03 -3.33 13.50
CA ARG A 491 18.54 -4.37 14.39
C ARG A 491 17.95 -5.71 14.00
N LEU A 492 18.81 -6.63 13.58
CA LEU A 492 18.47 -8.00 13.22
C LEU A 492 18.81 -8.95 14.36
N GLU A 493 17.83 -9.66 14.88
CA GLU A 493 17.96 -10.61 15.99
C GLU A 493 17.58 -12.01 15.54
N VAL A 494 18.32 -13.02 16.00
CA VAL A 494 18.01 -14.45 15.83
C VAL A 494 17.83 -15.06 17.22
N ASP A 495 16.76 -15.83 17.40
CA ASP A 495 16.46 -16.50 18.67
C ASP A 495 17.14 -17.87 18.76
N ARG A 496 17.39 -18.31 19.99
CA ARG A 496 17.70 -19.70 20.36
C ARG A 496 16.88 -20.12 21.57
N TRP A 497 16.78 -21.41 21.80
CA TRP A 497 16.09 -22.01 22.92
C TRP A 497 17.06 -22.84 23.73
N ARG A 498 17.09 -22.57 25.03
CA ARG A 498 17.81 -23.40 25.99
C ARG A 498 17.07 -24.70 26.23
N GLY A 499 17.75 -25.69 26.82
CA GLY A 499 17.15 -26.98 27.17
C GLY A 499 15.99 -26.91 28.17
N ASP A 500 15.79 -25.77 28.86
CA ASP A 500 14.64 -25.48 29.72
C ASP A 500 13.43 -24.91 28.94
N GLY A 501 13.55 -24.72 27.63
CA GLY A 501 12.53 -24.11 26.77
C GLY A 501 12.54 -22.58 26.77
N ALA A 502 13.43 -21.92 27.51
CA ALA A 502 13.49 -20.46 27.52
C ALA A 502 14.06 -19.91 26.21
N ARG A 503 13.34 -18.96 25.60
CA ARG A 503 13.77 -18.19 24.42
C ARG A 503 14.82 -17.16 24.82
N GLU A 504 15.92 -17.11 24.08
CA GLU A 504 17.00 -16.12 24.21
C GLU A 504 17.37 -15.54 22.85
N VAL A 505 17.91 -14.32 22.82
CA VAL A 505 18.51 -13.76 21.60
C VAL A 505 19.92 -14.34 21.44
N ALA A 506 20.10 -15.23 20.46
CA ALA A 506 21.38 -15.86 20.17
C ALA A 506 22.36 -14.90 19.52
N CYS A 507 21.86 -14.06 18.61
CA CYS A 507 22.62 -13.06 17.90
C CYS A 507 21.81 -11.78 17.73
N SER A 508 22.45 -10.63 17.88
CA SER A 508 21.87 -9.30 17.62
C SER A 508 22.87 -8.47 16.81
N LEU A 509 22.47 -8.10 15.60
CA LEU A 509 23.25 -7.30 14.66
C LEU A 509 22.60 -5.93 14.51
N THR A 510 23.30 -4.88 14.96
CA THR A 510 22.82 -3.50 14.82
C THR A 510 23.54 -2.81 13.67
N HIS A 511 22.76 -2.31 12.71
CA HIS A 511 23.21 -1.47 11.61
C HIS A 511 22.87 -0.01 11.96
N GLY A 512 23.89 0.79 12.31
CA GLY A 512 23.70 2.21 12.62
C GLY A 512 23.30 3.05 11.40
N GLY A 513 22.94 4.32 11.61
CA GLY A 513 22.44 5.19 10.54
C GLY A 513 23.42 5.44 9.39
N ARG A 514 24.73 5.24 9.60
CA ARG A 514 25.80 5.38 8.58
C ARG A 514 26.13 4.09 7.84
N THR A 515 25.34 3.04 8.04
CA THR A 515 25.58 1.72 7.45
C THR A 515 25.01 1.68 6.05
N PHE A 516 25.87 1.38 5.07
CA PHE A 516 25.49 1.18 3.67
C PHE A 516 25.44 -0.31 3.31
N ILE A 517 24.56 -0.66 2.38
CA ILE A 517 24.40 -1.99 1.79
C ILE A 517 24.21 -1.83 0.28
N ALA A 518 24.79 -2.70 -0.52
CA ALA A 518 24.51 -2.71 -1.96
C ALA A 518 23.07 -3.17 -2.22
N ILE A 519 22.40 -2.57 -3.21
CA ILE A 519 21.13 -3.09 -3.72
C ILE A 519 21.39 -4.48 -4.31
N GLN A 520 20.51 -5.44 -3.99
CA GLN A 520 20.68 -6.89 -4.22
C GLN A 520 21.88 -7.50 -3.48
N GLY A 521 22.44 -6.78 -2.50
CA GLY A 521 23.53 -7.23 -1.64
C GLY A 521 23.06 -7.56 -0.22
N GLY A 522 23.95 -8.21 0.54
CA GLY A 522 23.74 -8.56 1.94
C GLY A 522 24.75 -7.89 2.87
N ARG A 523 24.34 -7.57 4.10
CA ARG A 523 25.26 -7.14 5.16
C ARG A 523 24.95 -7.90 6.45
N GLY A 524 25.98 -8.44 7.08
CA GLY A 524 25.79 -9.40 8.16
C GLY A 524 27.04 -9.64 8.99
N ARG A 525 27.02 -10.74 9.74
CA ARG A 525 28.15 -11.23 10.54
C ARG A 525 28.39 -12.70 10.23
N CYS A 526 29.64 -13.00 9.85
CA CYS A 526 30.09 -14.37 9.69
C CYS A 526 30.24 -15.07 11.05
N GLY A 527 29.89 -16.35 11.09
CA GLY A 527 29.92 -17.18 12.30
C GLY A 527 29.00 -16.68 13.40
N ALA A 528 27.86 -16.08 13.04
CA ALA A 528 26.92 -15.47 13.98
C ALA A 528 26.16 -16.51 14.82
N LEU A 529 25.94 -17.72 14.28
CA LEU A 529 25.19 -18.79 14.92
C LEU A 529 26.10 -20.02 15.10
N PRO A 530 26.74 -20.20 16.28
CA PRO A 530 27.54 -21.40 16.53
C PRO A 530 26.66 -22.66 16.46
N LEU A 531 27.07 -23.63 15.64
CA LEU A 531 26.35 -24.87 15.46
C LEU A 531 27.00 -25.97 16.30
N GLY A 532 26.17 -26.78 16.97
CA GLY A 532 26.64 -27.86 17.83
C GLY A 532 27.44 -28.90 17.03
N ARG A 533 28.57 -29.36 17.58
CA ARG A 533 29.30 -30.50 16.98
C ARG A 533 28.38 -31.72 16.97
N THR A 534 28.33 -32.41 15.84
CA THR A 534 27.71 -33.72 15.72
C THR A 534 28.45 -34.68 16.64
N ALA A 535 27.90 -34.90 17.85
CA ALA A 535 28.49 -35.83 18.82
C ALA A 535 28.58 -37.22 18.17
N GLY A 536 29.81 -37.61 17.79
CA GLY A 536 30.08 -38.76 16.96
C GLY A 536 31.29 -38.59 16.03
N GLU A 537 31.74 -37.37 15.74
CA GLU A 537 33.02 -37.17 15.05
C GLU A 537 34.14 -37.34 16.07
N PRO A 538 34.92 -38.44 16.02
CA PRO A 538 36.01 -38.64 16.97
C PRO A 538 36.98 -37.46 16.83
N ASP A 539 37.29 -36.80 17.94
CA ASP A 539 38.36 -35.79 17.99
C ASP A 539 39.66 -36.49 17.53
N GLY A 540 39.91 -36.45 16.22
CA GLY A 540 41.16 -36.87 15.63
C GLY A 540 42.21 -35.91 16.17
N GLY A 541 42.83 -36.29 17.27
CA GLY A 541 43.86 -35.54 17.96
C GLY A 541 45.05 -35.31 17.02
N SER A 542 44.97 -34.27 16.20
CA SER A 542 46.09 -33.75 15.45
C SER A 542 46.84 -32.82 16.39
N SER A 543 47.88 -33.37 17.01
CA SER A 543 48.82 -32.67 17.86
C SER A 543 49.34 -31.40 17.18
N SER A 544 49.22 -30.30 17.91
CA SER A 544 49.74 -28.98 17.61
C SER A 544 51.24 -28.99 17.24
N SER A 545 51.56 -28.58 16.01
CA SER A 545 52.84 -27.92 15.71
C SER A 545 52.56 -26.44 15.46
N GLY A 546 53.07 -25.60 16.36
CA GLY A 546 52.92 -24.16 16.30
C GLY A 546 53.55 -23.53 15.06
N GLY A 547 52.93 -22.44 14.61
CA GLY A 547 53.45 -21.57 13.57
C GLY A 547 52.58 -20.32 13.51
N GLY A 548 53.03 -19.26 14.18
CA GLY A 548 52.38 -17.96 14.14
C GLY A 548 52.63 -17.24 12.81
N SER A 549 51.62 -16.50 12.37
CA SER A 549 51.71 -15.28 11.55
C SER A 549 50.26 -14.81 11.37
N GLY A 550 49.85 -13.61 11.77
CA GLY A 550 50.32 -12.35 11.20
C GLY A 550 49.11 -11.77 10.45
N GLY A 551 48.50 -10.73 11.03
CA GLY A 551 47.25 -10.15 10.54
C GLY A 551 47.37 -9.56 9.13
N GLY A 552 46.25 -9.60 8.41
CA GLY A 552 46.07 -8.95 7.12
C GLY A 552 44.60 -8.85 6.81
N GLY A 553 43.97 -7.74 7.22
CA GLY A 553 42.64 -7.35 6.77
C GLY A 553 42.68 -6.89 5.31
N GLY A 554 41.78 -7.43 4.51
CA GLY A 554 41.54 -7.10 3.10
C GLY A 554 40.71 -8.25 2.55
N GLY A 555 39.67 -8.08 1.74
CA GLY A 555 39.14 -6.98 0.94
C GLY A 555 38.14 -7.65 0.00
N GLY A 556 37.13 -6.90 -0.47
CA GLY A 556 35.95 -7.36 -1.20
C GLY A 556 36.07 -8.61 -2.09
N GLY A 557 35.21 -9.60 -1.84
CA GLY A 557 34.88 -10.66 -2.77
C GLY A 557 33.61 -10.31 -3.55
N GLY A 558 33.78 -9.77 -4.76
CA GLY A 558 32.71 -9.72 -5.75
C GLY A 558 32.55 -11.09 -6.39
N GLY A 559 31.47 -11.81 -6.02
CA GLY A 559 31.10 -13.08 -6.64
C GLY A 559 30.43 -12.84 -7.98
N GLY A 560 31.08 -13.26 -9.06
CA GLY A 560 30.51 -13.29 -10.41
C GLY A 560 29.50 -14.43 -10.55
N SER A 561 28.29 -14.10 -10.98
CA SER A 561 27.23 -15.06 -11.33
C SER A 561 27.58 -15.74 -12.66
N GLY A 562 27.89 -17.04 -12.62
CA GLY A 562 28.07 -17.88 -13.80
C GLY A 562 26.73 -18.36 -14.36
N ASP A 563 26.45 -17.96 -15.59
CA ASP A 563 25.32 -18.38 -16.42
C ASP A 563 25.42 -19.90 -16.73
N SER A 564 24.43 -20.69 -16.30
CA SER A 564 24.36 -22.14 -16.52
C SER A 564 23.25 -22.46 -17.51
N GLY A 565 23.65 -22.65 -18.77
CA GLY A 565 22.82 -23.13 -19.87
C GLY A 565 22.30 -24.56 -19.64
N GLY A 566 21.03 -24.76 -20.01
CA GLY A 566 20.27 -25.97 -19.76
C GLY A 566 20.74 -27.23 -20.51
N GLY A 567 20.55 -28.37 -19.83
CA GLY A 567 20.54 -29.70 -20.41
C GLY A 567 19.34 -30.48 -19.89
N SER A 568 18.32 -30.64 -20.73
CA SER A 568 17.17 -31.51 -20.49
C SER A 568 17.54 -32.96 -20.82
N GLY A 569 17.34 -33.88 -19.87
CA GLY A 569 17.57 -35.30 -20.10
C GLY A 569 16.87 -36.21 -19.09
N GLY A 570 15.86 -36.95 -19.57
CA GLY A 570 15.65 -38.36 -19.19
C GLY A 570 14.82 -38.67 -17.94
N SER A 571 13.50 -38.82 -18.12
CA SER A 571 12.61 -39.51 -17.17
C SER A 571 12.88 -41.02 -17.15
N GLY A 572 13.31 -41.56 -16.01
CA GLY A 572 13.37 -42.99 -15.72
C GLY A 572 12.67 -43.27 -14.39
N GLY A 573 11.52 -43.92 -14.44
CA GLY A 573 10.71 -44.26 -13.28
C GLY A 573 11.26 -45.47 -12.52
N HIS A 574 11.38 -45.35 -11.20
CA HIS A 574 11.41 -46.49 -10.29
C HIS A 574 10.65 -46.17 -8.99
N ALA A 575 9.56 -46.90 -8.79
CA ALA A 575 8.88 -47.04 -7.52
C ALA A 575 9.59 -48.10 -6.66
N ARG A 576 9.83 -47.77 -5.38
CA ARG A 576 10.09 -48.61 -4.19
C ARG A 576 10.54 -47.64 -3.08
N GLY A 577 10.01 -47.57 -1.85
CA GLY A 577 9.35 -48.56 -1.02
C GLY A 577 10.15 -48.69 0.29
N GLY A 578 9.76 -47.95 1.34
CA GLY A 578 10.08 -48.21 2.76
C GLY A 578 11.47 -47.85 3.29
N SER A 579 11.53 -47.20 4.46
CA SER A 579 12.70 -47.02 5.34
C SER A 579 13.71 -45.88 5.05
N GLY A 580 13.25 -44.71 4.56
CA GLY A 580 14.10 -43.51 4.41
C GLY A 580 14.16 -42.54 5.60
N GLY A 581 13.39 -42.76 6.67
CA GLY A 581 13.16 -41.74 7.72
C GLY A 581 14.34 -41.45 8.65
N ARG A 582 15.36 -42.31 8.74
CA ARG A 582 16.46 -42.14 9.72
C ARG A 582 17.59 -41.21 9.26
N ALA A 583 17.78 -41.02 7.96
CA ALA A 583 18.89 -40.19 7.46
C ALA A 583 18.59 -38.68 7.50
N ARG A 584 17.32 -38.26 7.47
CA ARG A 584 16.96 -36.83 7.47
C ARG A 584 17.21 -36.14 8.82
N GLY A 585 16.99 -36.84 9.93
CA GLY A 585 17.15 -36.26 11.27
C GLY A 585 18.58 -35.90 11.65
N SER A 586 19.62 -36.43 10.97
CA SER A 586 21.01 -36.12 11.33
C SER A 586 21.45 -34.72 10.89
N LEU A 587 20.89 -34.18 9.79
CA LEU A 587 21.30 -32.89 9.23
C LEU A 587 20.87 -31.70 10.09
N LEU A 588 19.75 -31.84 10.82
CA LEU A 588 19.21 -30.78 11.67
C LEU A 588 19.80 -30.76 13.07
N ARG A 589 20.53 -31.79 13.47
CA ARG A 589 21.09 -31.89 14.83
C ARG A 589 21.93 -30.68 15.24
N PRO A 590 22.78 -30.09 14.38
CA PRO A 590 23.54 -28.88 14.72
C PRO A 590 22.67 -27.64 14.95
N TRP A 591 21.42 -27.66 14.46
CA TRP A 591 20.46 -26.56 14.51
C TRP A 591 19.43 -26.69 15.64
N ALA A 592 19.51 -27.74 16.47
CA ALA A 592 18.48 -28.05 17.46
C ALA A 592 18.22 -26.92 18.47
N GLU A 593 19.24 -26.13 18.83
CA GLU A 593 19.08 -24.97 19.73
C GLU A 593 18.36 -23.79 19.06
N TYR A 594 18.28 -23.76 17.73
CA TYR A 594 17.66 -22.70 16.96
C TYR A 594 16.28 -23.08 16.41
N LEU A 595 15.94 -24.37 16.44
CA LEU A 595 14.67 -24.89 15.95
C LEU A 595 13.67 -25.06 17.10
N HIS A 596 12.62 -24.24 17.09
CA HIS A 596 11.48 -24.37 17.98
C HIS A 596 10.19 -24.43 17.16
N ASP A 597 9.31 -25.38 17.46
CA ASP A 597 8.10 -25.66 16.67
C ASP A 597 8.37 -25.82 15.16
N GLY A 598 9.54 -26.39 14.81
CA GLY A 598 9.97 -26.58 13.43
C GLY A 598 10.31 -25.26 12.71
N ARG A 599 10.74 -24.22 13.43
CA ARG A 599 11.12 -22.93 12.85
C ARG A 599 12.35 -22.35 13.55
N ILE A 600 13.21 -21.69 12.79
CA ILE A 600 14.16 -20.70 13.31
C ILE A 600 13.43 -19.37 13.32
N THR A 601 13.37 -18.66 14.45
CA THR A 601 12.72 -17.35 14.52
C THR A 601 13.69 -16.24 14.82
N GLY A 602 13.27 -15.02 14.50
CA GLY A 602 13.99 -13.81 14.87
C GLY A 602 13.12 -12.58 14.72
N ARG A 603 13.75 -11.42 14.91
CA ARG A 603 13.11 -10.11 14.81
C ARG A 603 13.95 -9.19 13.94
N LEU A 604 13.29 -8.38 13.10
CA LEU A 604 13.89 -7.22 12.47
C LEU A 604 13.24 -5.97 13.07
N VAL A 605 14.03 -5.16 13.75
CA VAL A 605 13.58 -3.87 14.31
C VAL A 605 14.13 -2.76 13.43
N LEU A 606 13.26 -1.97 12.82
CA LEU A 606 13.67 -0.76 12.13
C LEU A 606 13.90 0.33 13.17
N LEU A 607 15.10 0.90 13.21
CA LEU A 607 15.41 1.97 14.15
C LEU A 607 15.10 3.31 13.47
N PRO A 608 14.67 4.33 14.23
CA PRO A 608 14.55 5.68 13.69
C PRO A 608 15.89 6.11 13.05
N PRO A 609 15.87 6.87 11.95
CA PRO A 609 17.10 7.46 11.44
C PRO A 609 17.74 8.32 12.53
N ASP A 610 19.07 8.21 12.69
CA ASP A 610 19.82 9.08 13.59
C ASP A 610 19.48 10.53 13.23
N LYS A 611 19.04 11.33 14.23
CA LYS A 611 18.84 12.77 14.04
C LYS A 611 20.20 13.35 13.65
N GLN A 612 20.33 13.79 12.40
CA GLN A 612 21.58 14.35 11.87
C GLN A 612 21.86 15.73 12.43
#